data_AF-Q5C4W1-F1
#
_entry.id   AF-Q5C4W1-F1
#
_cell.length_a   1.000
_cell.length_b   1.000
_cell.length_c   1.000
_cell.angle_alpha   90.00
_cell.angle_beta   90.00
_cell.angle_gamma   90.00
#
_symmetry.space_group_name_H-M   'P 1'
#
loop_
_entity.id
_entity.type
_entity.pdbx_description
1 polymer ?
#
loop_
_entity_poly.entity_id
_entity_poly.type
_entity_poly.pdbx_seq_one_letter_code
_entity_poly.pdbx_strand_id
1 'polypeptide(L)'
;MYTLDTMADEEINLKDALIRSLNEEGILPRLEAQLKAAVYLALEKHNYAEGISPSNQSIRSLWSTEDGLIMASLLVDFLNVMKLENTLNVLMHEAQMKHLDLFDSDKLRSLLTPERTSSNSPLLLNLVETLKHFRNLKLDDTDSSPSVSNNSRNNSRSQVSDETLYSP
;
A
#
# COMPACT_ATOMS: atom_id res chain seq x y z
N MET A 1 6.56 -20.04 60.43
CA MET A 1 7.13 -20.50 59.15
C MET A 1 6.07 -20.37 58.05
N TYR A 2 5.61 -19.14 57.78
CA TYR A 2 4.53 -18.87 56.81
C TYR A 2 4.82 -17.63 55.93
N THR A 3 5.88 -16.88 56.24
CA THR A 3 6.18 -15.59 55.58
C THR A 3 7.02 -15.73 54.31
N LEU A 4 7.74 -16.84 54.12
CA LEU A 4 8.49 -17.08 52.89
C LEU A 4 7.57 -17.49 51.73
N ASP A 5 6.52 -18.26 52.02
CA ASP A 5 5.60 -18.80 51.01
C ASP A 5 4.76 -17.67 50.38
N THR A 6 4.27 -16.75 51.22
CA THR A 6 3.50 -15.57 50.77
C THR A 6 4.35 -14.60 49.94
N MET A 7 5.63 -14.43 50.27
CA MET A 7 6.53 -13.56 49.50
C MET A 7 6.89 -14.19 48.14
N ALA A 8 7.03 -15.51 48.08
CA ALA A 8 7.27 -16.22 46.82
C ALA A 8 6.03 -16.16 45.90
N ASP A 9 4.83 -16.33 46.46
CA ASP A 9 3.57 -16.21 45.72
C ASP A 9 3.34 -14.79 45.19
N GLU A 10 3.64 -13.76 45.98
CA GLU A 10 3.57 -12.36 45.53
C GLU A 10 4.57 -12.07 44.40
N GLU A 11 5.79 -12.61 44.47
CA GLU A 11 6.80 -12.44 43.41
C GLU A 11 6.38 -13.16 42.11
N ILE A 12 5.77 -14.34 42.20
CA ILE A 12 5.24 -15.08 41.04
C ILE A 12 4.08 -14.30 40.40
N ASN A 13 3.13 -13.81 41.21
CA ASN A 13 2.02 -13.01 40.71
C ASN A 13 2.48 -11.70 40.07
N LEU A 14 3.52 -11.06 40.61
CA LEU A 14 4.11 -9.86 40.03
C LEU A 14 4.79 -10.15 38.69
N LYS A 15 5.52 -11.26 38.59
CA LYS A 15 6.14 -11.70 37.32
C LYS A 15 5.09 -11.97 36.26
N ASP A 16 4.01 -12.67 36.59
CA ASP A 16 2.93 -12.95 35.65
C ASP A 16 2.20 -11.67 35.23
N ALA A 17 1.94 -10.74 36.16
CA ALA A 17 1.37 -9.44 35.84
C ALA A 17 2.29 -8.62 34.91
N LEU A 18 3.60 -8.63 35.16
CA LEU A 18 4.59 -7.96 34.32
C LEU A 18 4.65 -8.59 32.92
N ILE A 19 4.68 -9.92 32.82
CA ILE A 19 4.67 -10.62 31.53
C ILE A 19 3.42 -10.27 30.72
N ARG A 20 2.24 -10.25 31.36
CA ARG A 20 0.99 -9.86 30.71
C ARG A 20 1.04 -8.41 30.23
N SER A 21 1.51 -7.48 31.07
CA SER A 21 1.68 -6.06 30.69
C SER A 21 2.62 -5.91 29.49
N LEU A 22 3.79 -6.55 29.52
CA LEU A 22 4.76 -6.50 28.43
C LEU A 22 4.24 -7.16 27.14
N ASN A 23 3.34 -8.13 27.25
CA ASN A 23 2.69 -8.76 26.10
C ASN A 23 1.59 -7.87 25.51
N GLU A 24 0.77 -7.23 26.36
CA GLU A 24 -0.29 -6.30 25.97
C GLU A 24 0.27 -5.02 25.33
N GLU A 25 1.39 -4.50 25.87
CA GLU A 25 2.15 -3.39 25.27
C GLU A 25 2.91 -3.80 24.00
N GLY A 26 2.90 -5.09 23.64
CA GLY A 26 3.55 -5.62 22.43
C GLY A 26 5.07 -5.70 22.51
N ILE A 27 5.68 -5.51 23.68
CA ILE A 27 7.14 -5.56 23.89
C ILE A 27 7.67 -7.00 23.75
N LEU A 28 6.99 -7.98 24.32
CA LEU A 28 7.37 -9.40 24.19
C LEU A 28 7.22 -9.91 22.74
N PRO A 29 6.08 -9.73 22.06
CA PRO A 29 5.94 -10.06 20.64
C PRO A 29 6.98 -9.37 19.76
N ARG A 30 7.34 -8.11 20.07
CA ARG A 30 8.41 -7.37 19.39
C ARG A 30 9.76 -8.06 19.54
N LEU A 31 10.18 -8.38 20.77
CA LEU A 31 11.47 -9.00 21.03
C LEU A 31 11.57 -10.38 20.35
N GLU A 32 10.48 -11.16 20.40
CA GLU A 32 10.41 -12.45 19.70
C GLU A 32 10.53 -12.30 18.19
N ALA A 33 9.81 -11.36 17.57
CA ALA A 33 9.88 -11.14 16.13
C ALA A 33 11.28 -10.71 15.68
N GLN A 34 11.91 -9.80 16.43
CA GLN A 34 13.27 -9.37 16.18
C GLN A 34 14.28 -10.51 16.33
N LEU A 35 14.13 -11.35 17.37
CA LEU A 35 14.98 -12.51 17.58
C LEU A 35 14.80 -13.55 16.46
N LYS A 36 13.56 -13.87 16.09
CA LYS A 36 13.23 -14.78 14.97
C LYS A 36 13.88 -14.29 13.67
N ALA A 37 13.77 -12.99 13.37
CA ALA A 37 14.39 -12.39 12.19
C ALA A 37 15.93 -12.43 12.25
N ALA A 38 16.53 -12.10 13.39
CA ALA A 38 17.98 -12.13 13.56
C ALA A 38 18.56 -13.55 13.46
N VAL A 39 17.89 -14.53 14.04
CA VAL A 39 18.25 -15.96 13.95
C VAL A 39 18.12 -16.43 12.50
N TYR A 40 17.02 -16.12 11.82
CA TYR A 40 16.84 -16.48 10.41
C TYR A 40 17.97 -15.91 9.54
N LEU A 41 18.32 -14.63 9.73
CA LEU A 41 19.40 -13.98 9.00
C LEU A 41 20.78 -14.61 9.29
N ALA A 42 21.06 -14.95 10.56
CA ALA A 42 22.31 -15.61 10.92
C ALA A 42 22.40 -17.01 10.30
N LEU A 43 21.29 -17.74 10.26
CA LEU A 43 21.20 -19.04 9.59
C LEU A 43 21.33 -18.91 8.07
N GLU A 44 20.73 -17.89 7.45
CA GLU A 44 20.91 -17.59 6.01
C GLU A 44 22.39 -17.32 5.70
N LYS A 45 23.07 -16.50 6.52
CA LYS A 45 24.50 -16.22 6.41
C LYS A 45 25.39 -17.48 6.46
N HIS A 46 25.04 -18.45 7.31
CA HIS A 46 25.77 -19.72 7.40
C HIS A 46 25.37 -20.74 6.31
N ASN A 47 24.14 -20.67 5.78
CA ASN A 47 23.64 -21.55 4.73
C ASN A 47 24.07 -21.15 3.30
N TYR A 48 24.73 -20.00 3.10
CA TYR A 48 25.37 -19.67 1.80
C TYR A 48 26.46 -20.68 1.38
N ALA A 49 26.91 -21.57 2.28
CA ALA A 49 27.82 -22.65 1.94
C ALA A 49 27.15 -23.81 1.16
N GLU A 50 25.82 -23.96 1.22
CA GLU A 50 25.10 -25.12 0.63
C GLU A 50 24.01 -24.74 -0.39
N GLY A 51 24.25 -23.75 -1.25
CA GLY A 51 23.49 -23.59 -2.50
C GLY A 51 21.99 -23.29 -2.37
N ILE A 52 21.51 -22.89 -1.20
CA ILE A 52 20.13 -22.44 -1.01
C ILE A 52 19.98 -21.10 -1.73
N SER A 53 19.06 -21.04 -2.70
CA SER A 53 18.77 -19.82 -3.47
C SER A 53 18.55 -18.65 -2.51
N PRO A 54 19.20 -17.48 -2.71
CA PRO A 54 19.04 -16.35 -1.82
C PRO A 54 17.56 -16.03 -1.71
N SER A 55 17.04 -16.05 -0.48
CA SER A 55 15.63 -15.72 -0.27
C SER A 55 15.37 -14.31 -0.83
N ASN A 56 14.16 -14.11 -1.37
CA ASN A 56 13.66 -12.82 -1.88
C ASN A 56 14.21 -12.32 -3.24
N GLN A 57 14.51 -13.21 -4.20
CA GLN A 57 14.85 -12.79 -5.58
C GLN A 57 13.75 -11.91 -6.23
N SER A 58 12.47 -12.19 -5.96
CA SER A 58 11.34 -11.38 -6.44
C SER A 58 11.37 -9.95 -5.89
N ILE A 59 11.60 -9.79 -4.59
CA ILE A 59 11.76 -8.49 -3.93
C ILE A 59 12.98 -7.73 -4.45
N ARG A 60 14.11 -8.42 -4.68
CA ARG A 60 15.30 -7.78 -5.29
C ARG A 60 15.03 -7.28 -6.71
N SER A 61 14.29 -8.06 -7.50
CA SER A 61 13.88 -7.62 -8.84
C SER A 61 12.94 -6.43 -8.78
N LEU A 62 12.07 -6.35 -7.78
CA LEU A 62 11.17 -5.23 -7.56
C LEU A 62 11.94 -3.96 -7.15
N TRP A 63 12.91 -4.07 -6.24
CA TRP A 63 13.79 -2.95 -5.85
C TRP A 63 14.72 -2.44 -6.95
N SER A 64 14.87 -3.20 -8.03
CA SER A 64 15.65 -2.78 -9.19
C SER A 64 14.87 -1.84 -10.11
N THR A 65 13.55 -1.66 -9.89
CA THR A 65 12.72 -0.76 -10.67
C THR A 65 12.40 0.52 -9.91
N GLU A 66 12.23 1.62 -10.64
CA GLU A 66 11.83 2.90 -10.06
C GLU A 66 10.48 2.80 -9.33
N ASP A 67 9.50 2.15 -9.96
CA ASP A 67 8.18 1.91 -9.36
C ASP A 67 8.26 1.08 -8.07
N GLY A 68 9.18 0.11 -8.02
CA GLY A 68 9.42 -0.67 -6.80
C GLY A 68 10.01 0.17 -5.69
N LEU A 69 10.97 1.05 -6.00
CA LEU A 69 11.51 2.00 -5.01
C LEU A 69 10.44 2.98 -4.53
N ILE A 70 9.54 3.45 -5.40
CA ILE A 70 8.38 4.26 -5.02
C ILE A 70 7.48 3.49 -4.06
N MET A 71 7.18 2.23 -4.36
CA MET A 71 6.35 1.36 -3.51
C MET A 71 6.98 1.12 -2.14
N ALA A 72 8.28 0.81 -2.08
CA ALA A 72 9.01 0.69 -0.80
C ALA A 72 8.90 1.98 0.02
N SER A 73 9.13 3.12 -0.63
CA SER A 73 9.14 4.41 0.04
C SER A 73 7.73 4.78 0.55
N LEU A 74 6.67 4.41 -0.16
CA LEU A 74 5.28 4.53 0.30
C LEU A 74 4.97 3.66 1.52
N LEU A 75 5.47 2.41 1.55
CA LEU A 75 5.30 1.53 2.72
C LEU A 75 6.02 2.12 3.94
N VAL A 76 7.24 2.61 3.76
CA VAL A 76 8.03 3.23 4.83
C VAL A 76 7.34 4.49 5.36
N ASP A 77 6.86 5.37 4.47
CA ASP A 77 6.08 6.57 4.84
C ASP A 77 4.84 6.20 5.66
N PHE A 78 4.06 5.21 5.20
CA PHE A 78 2.88 4.74 5.91
C PHE A 78 3.20 4.24 7.31
N LEU A 79 4.19 3.36 7.44
CA LEU A 79 4.58 2.79 8.74
C LEU A 79 5.13 3.86 9.69
N ASN A 80 5.84 4.86 9.17
CA ASN A 80 6.32 6.01 9.95
C ASN A 80 5.17 6.87 10.47
N VAL A 81 4.21 7.25 9.62
CA VAL A 81 3.06 8.07 10.02
C VAL A 81 2.20 7.35 11.07
N MET A 82 2.04 6.03 10.93
CA MET A 82 1.32 5.19 11.89
C MET A 82 2.12 4.85 13.16
N LYS A 83 3.37 5.31 13.27
CA LYS A 83 4.29 5.04 14.39
C LYS A 83 4.53 3.55 14.63
N LEU A 84 4.56 2.76 13.56
CA LEU A 84 4.81 1.31 13.58
C LEU A 84 6.30 1.00 13.44
N GLU A 85 7.12 1.55 14.33
CA GLU A 85 8.58 1.45 14.27
C GLU A 85 9.08 -0.01 14.32
N ASN A 86 8.36 -0.88 15.02
CA ASN A 86 8.73 -2.29 15.15
C ASN A 86 8.54 -3.05 13.85
N THR A 87 7.37 -2.89 13.24
CA THR A 87 7.04 -3.48 11.94
C THR A 87 7.95 -2.94 10.85
N LEU A 88 8.26 -1.64 10.90
CA LEU A 88 9.22 -1.03 9.98
C LEU A 88 10.59 -1.68 10.13
N ASN A 89 11.11 -1.82 11.35
CA ASN A 89 12.42 -2.44 11.56
C ASN A 89 12.48 -3.88 11.03
N VAL A 90 11.43 -4.68 11.26
CA VAL A 90 11.35 -6.05 10.73
C VAL A 90 11.30 -6.01 9.21
N LEU A 91 10.42 -5.19 8.61
CA LEU A 91 10.30 -5.05 7.16
C LEU A 91 11.62 -4.61 6.50
N MET A 92 12.29 -3.62 7.08
CA MET A 92 13.58 -3.11 6.58
C MET A 92 14.63 -4.21 6.53
N HIS A 93 14.62 -5.12 7.51
CA HIS A 93 15.50 -6.27 7.58
C HIS A 93 15.08 -7.38 6.62
N GLU A 94 13.82 -7.81 6.65
CA GLU A 94 13.27 -8.93 5.88
C GLU A 94 13.31 -8.67 4.37
N ALA A 95 12.93 -7.46 3.96
CA ALA A 95 12.91 -7.05 2.57
C ALA A 95 14.24 -6.44 2.10
N GLN A 96 15.30 -6.50 2.92
CA GLN A 96 16.64 -6.00 2.61
C GLN A 96 16.67 -4.52 2.17
N MET A 97 15.70 -3.74 2.64
CA MET A 97 15.53 -2.34 2.24
C MET A 97 16.61 -1.40 2.85
N LYS A 98 17.40 -1.86 3.83
CA LYS A 98 18.39 -1.01 4.54
C LYS A 98 19.43 -0.34 3.66
N HIS A 99 19.69 -0.90 2.48
CA HIS A 99 20.67 -0.39 1.53
C HIS A 99 20.04 0.27 0.30
N LEU A 100 18.71 0.45 0.30
CA LEU A 100 18.01 1.10 -0.79
C LEU A 100 18.04 2.62 -0.61
N ASP A 101 18.27 3.34 -1.70
CA ASP A 101 18.06 4.78 -1.79
C ASP A 101 16.57 5.06 -1.94
N LEU A 102 15.86 5.03 -0.80
CA LEU A 102 14.44 5.33 -0.74
C LEU A 102 14.18 6.82 -1.05
N PHE A 103 13.02 7.09 -1.65
CA PHE A 103 12.60 8.45 -1.94
C PHE A 103 12.17 9.16 -0.67
N ASP A 104 12.61 10.41 -0.52
CA ASP A 104 12.14 11.27 0.54
C ASP A 104 10.63 11.58 0.38
N SER A 105 9.95 11.82 1.49
CA SER A 105 8.50 12.10 1.51
C SER A 105 8.15 13.29 0.62
N ASP A 106 9.01 14.31 0.52
CA ASP A 106 8.79 15.47 -0.36
C ASP A 106 8.88 15.10 -1.85
N LYS A 107 9.84 14.24 -2.19
CA LYS A 107 10.00 13.76 -3.57
C LYS A 107 8.83 12.86 -3.96
N LEU A 108 8.37 11.97 -3.07
CA LEU A 108 7.16 11.17 -3.28
C LEU A 108 5.91 12.02 -3.47
N ARG A 109 5.75 13.08 -2.65
CA ARG A 109 4.63 14.03 -2.78
C ARG A 109 4.62 14.67 -4.16
N SER A 110 5.77 15.15 -4.63
CA SER A 110 5.89 15.76 -5.95
C SER A 110 5.54 14.82 -7.11
N LEU A 111 5.79 13.52 -6.92
CA LEU A 111 5.62 12.51 -7.96
C LEU A 111 4.19 11.94 -8.00
N LEU A 112 3.51 11.86 -6.84
CA LEU A 112 2.26 11.11 -6.69
C LEU A 112 1.04 11.96 -6.32
N THR A 113 1.19 13.20 -5.85
CA THR A 113 0.04 13.99 -5.36
C THR A 113 0.10 15.46 -5.81
N PRO A 114 -0.91 15.96 -6.56
CA PRO A 114 -0.98 17.35 -6.97
C PRO A 114 -1.49 18.31 -5.87
N GLU A 115 -2.19 17.80 -4.85
CA GLU A 115 -2.75 18.60 -3.76
C GLU A 115 -1.91 18.52 -2.48
N ARG A 116 -1.70 19.69 -1.85
CA ARG A 116 -0.96 19.84 -0.59
C ARG A 116 -1.74 19.20 0.56
N THR A 117 -1.60 17.89 0.71
CA THR A 117 -2.13 17.17 1.86
C THR A 117 -1.37 17.53 3.13
N SER A 118 -2.09 17.59 4.25
CA SER A 118 -1.49 17.82 5.57
C SER A 118 -0.37 16.81 5.84
N SER A 119 0.75 17.28 6.39
CA SER A 119 1.96 16.48 6.67
C SER A 119 1.73 15.24 7.54
N ASN A 120 0.56 15.11 8.17
CA ASN A 120 0.22 14.04 9.10
C ASN A 120 -0.58 12.88 8.49
N SER A 121 -0.91 12.91 7.19
CA SER A 121 -1.60 11.80 6.50
C SER A 121 -0.61 10.95 5.71
N PRO A 122 -0.69 9.61 5.76
CA PRO A 122 0.20 8.75 4.99
C PRO A 122 -0.08 8.88 3.49
N LEU A 123 0.97 8.92 2.68
CA LEU A 123 0.86 9.16 1.24
C LEU A 123 0.04 8.08 0.52
N LEU A 124 0.11 6.85 1.01
CA LEU A 124 -0.67 5.73 0.48
C LEU A 124 -2.19 5.98 0.58
N LEU A 125 -2.66 6.64 1.65
CA LEU A 125 -4.07 6.98 1.80
C LEU A 125 -4.49 8.03 0.76
N ASN A 126 -3.67 9.08 0.60
CA ASN A 126 -3.93 10.14 -0.36
C ASN A 126 -3.97 9.60 -1.80
N LEU A 127 -3.10 8.65 -2.13
CA LEU A 127 -3.11 7.96 -3.43
C LEU A 127 -4.45 7.25 -3.67
N VAL A 128 -4.96 6.52 -2.67
CA VAL A 128 -6.24 5.81 -2.77
C VAL A 128 -7.41 6.78 -2.93
N GLU A 129 -7.43 7.88 -2.18
CA GLU A 129 -8.45 8.93 -2.29
C GLU A 129 -8.43 9.59 -3.67
N THR A 130 -7.24 9.92 -4.16
CA THR A 130 -7.02 10.49 -5.50
C THR A 130 -7.54 9.55 -6.59
N LEU A 131 -7.21 8.25 -6.52
CA LEU A 131 -7.68 7.25 -7.47
C LEU A 131 -9.20 7.06 -7.42
N LYS A 132 -9.83 7.12 -6.24
CA LYS A 132 -11.29 7.09 -6.10
C LYS A 132 -11.93 8.30 -6.76
N HIS A 133 -11.36 9.49 -6.59
CA HIS A 133 -11.83 10.72 -7.21
C HIS A 133 -11.74 10.65 -8.74
N PHE A 134 -10.59 10.24 -9.29
CA PHE A 134 -10.41 10.03 -10.73
C PHE A 134 -11.39 9.02 -11.32
N ARG A 135 -11.69 7.93 -10.59
CA ARG A 135 -12.67 6.94 -11.04
C ARG A 135 -14.09 7.51 -11.08
N ASN A 136 -14.47 8.36 -10.12
CA ASN A 136 -15.79 8.97 -10.07
C ASN A 136 -15.99 10.01 -11.20
N LEU A 137 -14.96 10.81 -11.51
CA LEU A 137 -14.98 11.74 -12.64
C LEU A 137 -15.22 11.04 -13.98
N LYS A 138 -14.62 9.86 -14.17
CA LYS A 138 -14.71 9.11 -15.44
C LYS A 138 -16.09 8.48 -15.70
N LEU A 139 -16.96 8.40 -14.69
CA LEU A 139 -18.31 7.85 -14.84
C LEU A 139 -19.34 8.91 -15.28
N ASP A 140 -19.07 10.19 -15.02
CA ASP A 140 -20.00 11.31 -15.31
C ASP A 140 -20.00 11.72 -16.81
N ASP A 141 -18.94 11.38 -17.55
CA ASP A 141 -18.82 11.68 -18.99
C ASP A 141 -19.62 10.71 -19.89
N THR A 142 -20.24 9.65 -19.36
CA THR A 142 -20.89 8.60 -20.16
C THR A 142 -22.42 8.67 -20.25
N ASP A 143 -23.10 9.56 -19.51
CA ASP A 143 -24.58 9.61 -19.47
C ASP A 143 -25.21 10.86 -20.11
N SER A 144 -24.42 11.70 -20.78
CA SER A 144 -24.95 12.85 -21.54
C SER A 144 -25.15 12.53 -23.03
N SER A 145 -26.06 11.61 -23.36
CA SER A 145 -26.69 11.57 -24.68
C SER A 145 -27.90 12.53 -24.70
N PRO A 146 -27.95 13.54 -25.59
CA PRO A 146 -29.15 14.35 -25.72
C PRO A 146 -30.23 13.50 -26.40
N SER A 147 -31.29 13.20 -25.64
CA SER A 147 -32.54 12.65 -26.17
C SER A 147 -33.23 13.71 -27.04
N VAL A 148 -32.89 13.73 -28.33
CA VAL A 148 -33.70 14.44 -29.32
C VAL A 148 -34.94 13.60 -29.58
N SER A 149 -36.04 14.05 -28.97
CA SER A 149 -37.38 13.53 -29.16
C SER A 149 -37.78 13.51 -30.63
N ASN A 150 -38.09 12.33 -31.13
CA ASN A 150 -38.86 12.12 -32.34
C ASN A 150 -40.27 12.67 -32.15
N ASN A 151 -40.73 13.57 -33.02
CA ASN A 151 -42.15 13.67 -33.30
C ASN A 151 -42.50 14.33 -34.65
N SER A 152 -43.44 13.66 -35.34
CA SER A 152 -44.27 14.10 -36.47
C SER A 152 -43.62 14.16 -37.86
N ARG A 153 -44.27 13.74 -38.95
CA ARG A 153 -45.46 12.92 -39.25
C ARG A 153 -45.51 12.83 -40.79
N ASN A 154 -46.02 11.70 -41.27
CA ASN A 154 -46.18 11.24 -42.66
C ASN A 154 -46.76 12.22 -43.71
N ASN A 155 -46.67 11.73 -44.97
CA ASN A 155 -47.31 12.12 -46.25
C ASN A 155 -46.55 13.16 -47.08
N SER A 156 -46.17 12.88 -48.33
CA SER A 156 -47.10 12.42 -49.39
C SER A 156 -46.41 11.66 -50.52
N ARG A 157 -47.11 10.63 -51.01
CA ARG A 157 -46.91 9.92 -52.27
C ARG A 157 -47.50 10.74 -53.43
N SER A 158 -47.01 10.46 -54.66
CA SER A 158 -47.55 10.84 -56.00
C SER A 158 -46.98 12.15 -56.56
N GLN A 159 -46.70 12.34 -57.85
CA GLN A 159 -46.55 11.52 -59.06
C GLN A 159 -46.13 12.49 -60.20
N VAL A 160 -45.28 12.02 -61.12
CA VAL A 160 -45.25 12.29 -62.59
C VAL A 160 -44.70 13.64 -63.13
N SER A 161 -43.91 13.49 -64.21
CA SER A 161 -43.63 14.40 -65.36
C SER A 161 -42.82 15.68 -65.08
N ASP A 162 -41.93 16.18 -65.93
CA ASP A 162 -41.53 15.82 -67.29
C ASP A 162 -40.19 16.55 -67.60
N GLU A 163 -39.68 16.30 -68.81
CA GLU A 163 -38.87 17.21 -69.64
C GLU A 163 -37.35 17.30 -69.46
N THR A 164 -36.68 16.67 -70.45
CA THR A 164 -35.71 17.25 -71.42
C THR A 164 -34.45 17.97 -70.85
N LEU A 165 -33.25 17.97 -71.44
CA LEU A 165 -32.75 17.71 -72.78
C LEU A 165 -31.20 17.72 -72.66
N TYR A 166 -30.52 16.83 -73.39
CA TYR A 166 -29.21 17.04 -74.05
C TYR A 166 -27.88 17.13 -73.25
N SER A 167 -27.15 16.02 -73.36
CA SER A 167 -25.75 15.86 -73.86
C SER A 167 -25.28 16.90 -74.92
N PRO A 168 -23.97 17.08 -75.18
CA PRO A 168 -22.95 16.04 -75.43
C PRO A 168 -21.80 15.97 -74.42
#